data_AF-A0ABD2VPI8-F1
#
_entry.id   AF-A0ABD2VPI8-F1
#
_cell.length_a   1.000
_cell.length_b   1.000
_cell.length_c   1.000
_cell.angle_alpha   90.00
_cell.angle_beta   90.00
_cell.angle_gamma   90.00
#
_symmetry.space_group_name_H-M   'P 1'
#
loop_
_entity.id
_entity.type
_entity.pdbx_description
1 polymer ?
#
loop_
_entity_poly.entity_id
_entity_poly.type
_entity_poly.pdbx_seq_one_letter_code
_entity_poly.pdbx_strand_id
1 'polypeptide(L)'
;LMKNGAKMSPAQLQPVRGTRNKQDSKETCISCSSRTWVTPNQCANNSTVVSVFKLMEFYAEDGKNLSLDNSTLVLPALSIGNVGQLAVDLLVASLKAERIGYLDDSNVVPCVGNDAYWPSPPGELALPLEVYESSPDALALVQQRSPIVKGMMVEFARNLANFAAANGKKHVVVLSSLEFGRWQSIDMSSGSQIHYLSRSKLDGTDDHCEKQGWKRLPEYNPTQRMWKHLDDLAKNAASEVEELPFEELGDEDYYASLPYAALFSCFKAKGLKVTCLLCYCSEGDNIPDAFHLADAVSKTLGLRPNSSQGGSWTVPLSWKSVYGPPPDMSLF
;
A
#
# COMPACT_ATOMS: atom_id res chain seq x y z
N LEU A 1 39.48 36.81 -22.49
CA LEU A 1 40.90 36.98 -22.87
C LEU A 1 41.69 36.82 -21.57
N MET A 2 42.60 35.87 -21.33
CA MET A 2 43.47 35.03 -22.14
C MET A 2 43.47 33.56 -21.65
N LYS A 3 44.09 32.69 -22.46
CA LYS A 3 44.14 31.23 -22.42
C LYS A 3 45.35 30.68 -21.61
N ASN A 4 45.29 29.35 -21.42
CA ASN A 4 46.36 28.35 -21.18
C ASN A 4 46.71 28.08 -19.71
N GLY A 5 46.76 26.85 -19.18
CA GLY A 5 46.63 25.52 -19.77
C GLY A 5 47.67 24.57 -19.14
N ALA A 6 47.23 23.53 -18.42
CA ALA A 6 48.04 22.33 -18.16
C ALA A 6 47.10 21.17 -17.74
N LYS A 7 47.03 20.14 -18.58
CA LYS A 7 46.40 18.84 -18.30
C LYS A 7 47.41 17.95 -17.58
N MET A 8 47.01 17.31 -16.48
CA MET A 8 47.71 16.13 -15.92
C MET A 8 46.77 14.92 -15.98
N SER A 9 47.29 13.83 -16.54
CA SER A 9 46.67 12.50 -16.66
C SER A 9 46.68 11.75 -15.32
N PRO A 10 45.69 10.90 -15.03
CA PRO A 10 45.70 10.07 -13.83
C PRO A 10 46.59 8.82 -13.99
N ALA A 11 47.34 8.53 -12.93
CA ALA A 11 48.29 7.44 -12.81
C ALA A 11 47.61 6.07 -12.77
N GLN A 12 48.22 5.10 -13.47
CA GLN A 12 47.92 3.68 -13.31
C GLN A 12 48.51 3.17 -11.99
N LEU A 13 47.67 2.61 -11.13
CA LEU A 13 48.08 1.83 -9.95
C LEU A 13 47.65 0.37 -10.17
N GLN A 14 48.64 -0.51 -10.32
CA GLN A 14 48.45 -1.96 -10.34
C GLN A 14 48.23 -2.50 -8.92
N PRO A 15 47.32 -3.46 -8.68
CA PRO A 15 47.24 -4.17 -7.41
C PRO A 15 48.21 -5.36 -7.36
N VAL A 16 48.99 -5.39 -6.28
CA VAL A 16 49.91 -6.47 -5.88
C VAL A 16 49.13 -7.74 -5.54
N ARG A 17 49.55 -8.88 -6.12
CA ARG A 17 49.06 -10.23 -5.81
C ARG A 17 49.48 -10.65 -4.39
N GLY A 18 48.51 -10.79 -3.50
CA GLY A 18 48.67 -11.48 -2.22
C GLY A 18 48.03 -12.87 -2.27
N THR A 19 48.85 -13.91 -2.23
CA THR A 19 48.45 -15.31 -2.08
C THR A 19 47.91 -15.57 -0.66
N ARG A 20 46.69 -16.08 -0.53
CA ARG A 20 46.20 -16.72 0.70
C ARG A 20 45.79 -18.16 0.42
N ASN A 21 46.51 -19.08 1.08
CA ASN A 21 46.25 -20.51 1.12
C ASN A 21 44.90 -20.79 1.81
N LYS A 22 44.11 -21.68 1.19
CA LYS A 22 42.99 -22.37 1.83
C LYS A 22 43.54 -23.32 2.89
N GLN A 23 43.04 -23.25 4.11
CA GLN A 23 43.20 -24.31 5.09
C GLN A 23 41.93 -24.44 5.92
N ASP A 24 41.38 -25.66 5.90
CA ASP A 24 40.12 -26.08 6.47
C ASP A 24 40.06 -25.90 8.00
N SER A 25 38.91 -25.44 8.51
CA SER A 25 38.50 -25.72 9.89
C SER A 25 36.97 -25.79 10.03
N LYS A 26 36.48 -27.02 9.94
CA LYS A 26 35.36 -27.67 10.66
C LYS A 26 34.38 -26.75 11.40
N GLU A 27 33.17 -26.61 10.86
CA GLU A 27 31.98 -26.30 11.65
C GLU A 27 31.31 -27.60 12.12
N THR A 28 31.07 -27.66 13.43
CA THR A 28 30.51 -28.81 14.13
C THR A 28 28.98 -28.70 14.10
N CYS A 29 28.33 -29.47 13.23
CA CYS A 29 26.88 -29.62 13.22
C CYS A 29 26.48 -30.63 14.31
N ILE A 30 25.74 -30.19 15.32
CA ILE A 30 25.13 -31.06 16.31
C ILE A 30 23.92 -31.76 15.67
N SER A 31 23.97 -33.09 15.73
CA SER A 31 23.03 -34.05 15.17
C SER A 31 21.62 -33.97 15.77
N CYS A 32 20.61 -34.09 14.93
CA CYS A 32 19.45 -34.93 15.26
C CYS A 32 19.10 -35.81 14.05
N SER A 33 18.92 -37.09 14.32
CA SER A 33 19.02 -38.21 13.40
C SER A 33 17.66 -38.65 12.85
N SER A 34 17.53 -38.75 11.53
CA SER A 34 17.15 -39.99 10.83
C SER A 34 17.05 -39.73 9.32
N ARG A 35 17.85 -40.48 8.55
CA ARG A 35 17.97 -40.41 7.10
C ARG A 35 16.97 -41.35 6.44
N THR A 36 16.40 -40.93 5.33
CA THR A 36 16.41 -41.74 4.10
C THR A 36 16.76 -40.82 2.94
N TRP A 37 17.91 -41.08 2.32
CA TRP A 37 18.38 -40.38 1.12
C TRP A 37 17.80 -41.10 -0.10
N VAL A 38 17.04 -40.40 -0.93
CA VAL A 38 16.69 -40.85 -2.28
C VAL A 38 17.58 -40.10 -3.26
N THR A 39 18.27 -40.84 -4.13
CA THR A 39 19.20 -40.33 -5.15
C THR A 39 18.48 -39.50 -6.22
N PRO A 40 19.13 -38.48 -6.80
CA PRO A 40 18.54 -37.62 -7.82
C PRO A 40 18.65 -38.29 -9.19
N ASN A 41 17.68 -39.13 -9.56
CA ASN A 41 17.37 -39.52 -10.94
C ASN A 41 16.23 -40.54 -10.94
N GLN A 42 15.00 -40.08 -10.66
CA GLN A 42 13.73 -40.72 -11.03
C GLN A 42 12.57 -39.93 -10.42
N CYS A 43 12.24 -38.77 -11.00
CA CYS A 43 10.94 -38.12 -10.92
C CYS A 43 10.86 -37.04 -12.01
N ALA A 44 11.18 -37.41 -13.25
CA ALA A 44 10.70 -36.69 -14.42
C ALA A 44 9.42 -37.42 -14.83
N ASN A 45 8.27 -36.97 -14.31
CA ASN A 45 6.95 -37.30 -14.86
C ASN A 45 5.92 -36.32 -14.28
N ASN A 46 5.44 -35.41 -15.14
CA ASN A 46 4.20 -34.66 -15.05
C ASN A 46 3.74 -34.24 -13.64
N SER A 47 4.46 -33.29 -13.05
CA SER A 47 3.84 -32.37 -12.10
C SER A 47 3.46 -31.13 -12.88
N THR A 48 2.20 -31.04 -13.32
CA THR A 48 1.60 -29.73 -13.54
C THR A 48 1.74 -29.01 -12.20
N VAL A 49 2.69 -28.08 -12.09
CA VAL A 49 2.76 -27.18 -10.95
C VAL A 49 1.53 -26.29 -11.10
N VAL A 50 0.39 -26.77 -10.62
CA VAL A 50 -0.71 -25.88 -10.28
C VAL A 50 -0.13 -25.03 -9.19
N SER A 51 0.29 -23.82 -9.53
CA SER A 51 0.51 -22.75 -8.56
C SER A 51 -0.80 -22.66 -7.78
N VAL A 52 -0.85 -23.31 -6.62
CA VAL A 52 -1.91 -23.08 -5.65
C VAL A 52 -1.60 -21.71 -5.10
N PHE A 53 -2.10 -20.66 -5.76
CA PHE A 53 -2.03 -19.31 -5.24
C PHE A 53 -2.65 -19.34 -3.84
N LYS A 54 -1.83 -19.08 -2.81
CA LYS A 54 -2.33 -19.03 -1.44
C LYS A 54 -3.32 -17.86 -1.36
N LEU A 55 -4.55 -18.17 -0.96
CA LEU A 55 -5.58 -17.16 -0.73
C LEU A 55 -5.21 -16.33 0.51
N MET A 56 -5.62 -15.06 0.52
CA MET A 56 -5.51 -14.23 1.71
C MET A 56 -6.35 -14.81 2.84
N GLU A 57 -5.75 -14.93 4.02
CA GLU A 57 -6.38 -15.46 5.24
C GLU A 57 -6.54 -14.36 6.28
N PHE A 58 -7.69 -14.32 6.95
CA PHE A 58 -7.94 -13.39 8.05
C PHE A 58 -7.76 -14.11 9.39
N TYR A 59 -6.87 -13.56 10.23
CA TYR A 59 -6.61 -14.04 11.57
C TYR A 59 -7.16 -13.03 12.58
N ALA A 60 -8.30 -13.35 13.20
CA ALA A 60 -8.89 -12.52 14.23
C ALA A 60 -8.06 -12.57 15.53
N GLU A 61 -8.01 -11.46 16.25
CA GLU A 61 -7.48 -11.45 17.62
C GLU A 61 -8.40 -12.19 18.58
N ASP A 62 -7.84 -12.69 19.68
CA ASP A 62 -8.57 -13.47 20.68
C ASP A 62 -9.83 -12.74 21.16
N GLY A 63 -10.99 -13.36 20.92
CA GLY A 63 -12.29 -12.82 21.32
C GLY A 63 -12.87 -11.73 20.41
N LYS A 64 -12.17 -11.36 19.33
CA LYS A 64 -12.63 -10.36 18.36
C LYS A 64 -13.11 -11.03 17.07
N ASN A 65 -14.01 -10.35 16.36
CA ASN A 65 -14.49 -10.75 15.04
C ASN A 65 -14.79 -9.51 14.22
N LEU A 66 -14.71 -9.63 12.89
CA LEU A 66 -15.18 -8.60 11.97
C LEU A 66 -16.68 -8.39 12.14
N SER A 67 -17.10 -7.16 12.42
CA SER A 67 -18.51 -6.83 12.40
C SER A 67 -19.06 -6.82 10.97
N LEU A 68 -20.11 -7.62 10.75
CA LEU A 68 -20.88 -7.64 9.49
C LEU A 68 -21.75 -6.39 9.31
N ASP A 69 -22.03 -5.66 10.40
CA ASP A 69 -22.81 -4.42 10.35
C ASP A 69 -22.00 -3.24 9.79
N ASN A 70 -20.67 -3.33 9.88
CA ASN A 70 -19.74 -2.34 9.34
C ASN A 70 -19.66 -2.45 7.82
N SER A 71 -20.51 -1.68 7.13
CA SER A 71 -20.63 -1.76 5.67
C SER A 71 -19.54 -1.01 4.90
N THR A 72 -18.73 -0.17 5.56
CA THR A 72 -17.71 0.65 4.92
C THR A 72 -16.30 0.19 5.30
N LEU A 73 -15.43 0.04 4.30
CA LEU A 73 -14.02 -0.29 4.43
C LEU A 73 -13.16 0.85 3.89
N VAL A 74 -12.18 1.33 4.64
CA VAL A 74 -11.17 2.29 4.17
C VAL A 74 -9.81 1.62 4.15
N LEU A 75 -9.04 1.79 3.08
CA LEU A 75 -7.72 1.20 2.96
C LEU A 75 -6.79 2.06 2.11
N PRO A 76 -5.47 2.02 2.36
CA PRO A 76 -4.50 2.73 1.55
C PRO A 76 -4.13 1.91 0.31
N ALA A 77 -3.77 2.59 -0.77
CA ALA A 77 -2.93 2.06 -1.81
C ALA A 77 -1.50 2.59 -1.59
N LEU A 78 -0.48 1.73 -1.66
CA LEU A 78 0.90 2.20 -1.60
C LEU A 78 1.25 3.00 -2.85
N SER A 79 1.60 4.26 -2.66
CA SER A 79 1.93 5.21 -3.72
C SER A 79 2.94 6.25 -3.22
N ILE A 80 3.31 7.19 -4.09
CA ILE A 80 4.32 8.22 -3.80
C ILE A 80 4.05 8.93 -2.45
N GLY A 81 5.08 9.11 -1.62
CA GLY A 81 4.94 9.81 -0.35
C GLY A 81 4.12 9.08 0.74
N ASN A 82 3.66 7.84 0.49
CA ASN A 82 2.89 7.01 1.45
C ASN A 82 1.67 7.72 2.05
N VAL A 83 1.10 8.70 1.36
CA VAL A 83 0.08 9.60 1.92
C VAL A 83 -1.17 8.85 2.35
N GLY A 84 -1.59 7.85 1.57
CA GLY A 84 -2.73 6.99 1.93
C GLY A 84 -2.50 6.24 3.25
N GLN A 85 -1.31 5.68 3.46
CA GLN A 85 -0.97 4.95 4.68
C GLN A 85 -0.93 5.89 5.89
N LEU A 86 -0.34 7.08 5.72
CA LEU A 86 -0.29 8.13 6.74
C LEU A 86 -1.70 8.63 7.09
N ALA A 87 -2.60 8.76 6.11
CA ALA A 87 -3.98 9.16 6.35
C ALA A 87 -4.76 8.09 7.13
N VAL A 88 -4.55 6.79 6.82
CA VAL A 88 -5.13 5.69 7.62
C VAL A 88 -4.59 5.69 9.04
N ASP A 89 -3.31 6.01 9.22
CA ASP A 89 -2.68 6.17 10.53
C ASP A 89 -3.40 7.22 11.40
N LEU A 90 -3.71 8.39 10.82
CA LEU A 90 -4.49 9.43 11.47
C LEU A 90 -5.91 8.97 11.79
N LEU A 91 -6.57 8.23 10.88
CA LEU A 91 -7.91 7.67 11.10
C LEU A 91 -7.93 6.67 12.26
N VAL A 92 -7.01 5.70 12.29
CA VAL A 92 -6.90 4.70 13.36
C VAL A 92 -6.69 5.39 14.71
N ALA A 93 -5.71 6.30 14.80
CA ALA A 93 -5.39 6.99 16.04
C ALA A 93 -6.53 7.90 16.52
N SER A 94 -7.18 8.64 15.61
CA SER A 94 -8.20 9.64 15.97
C SER A 94 -9.56 9.04 16.29
N LEU A 95 -9.93 7.96 15.61
CA LEU A 95 -11.16 7.22 15.91
C LEU A 95 -10.98 6.26 17.09
N LYS A 96 -9.75 6.09 17.57
CA LYS A 96 -9.37 5.05 18.54
C LYS A 96 -9.86 3.68 18.09
N ALA A 97 -9.66 3.41 16.79
CA ALA A 97 -10.09 2.16 16.19
C ALA A 97 -9.32 1.00 16.84
N GLU A 98 -10.03 -0.06 17.19
CA GLU A 98 -9.45 -1.23 17.83
C GLU A 98 -8.97 -2.22 16.77
N ARG A 99 -7.77 -2.80 16.94
CA ARG A 99 -7.32 -3.85 16.03
C ARG A 99 -8.19 -5.08 16.26
N ILE A 100 -8.72 -5.64 15.19
CA ILE A 100 -9.59 -6.83 15.22
C ILE A 100 -8.90 -8.08 14.67
N GLY A 101 -7.81 -7.90 13.92
CA GLY A 101 -7.06 -9.01 13.37
C GLY A 101 -6.07 -8.59 12.29
N TYR A 102 -5.56 -9.59 11.60
CA TYR A 102 -4.49 -9.48 10.60
C TYR A 102 -4.88 -10.17 9.30
N LEU A 103 -4.32 -9.70 8.19
CA LEU A 103 -4.42 -10.38 6.90
C LEU A 103 -3.07 -11.01 6.57
N ASP A 104 -3.06 -12.32 6.33
CA ASP A 104 -1.90 -13.02 5.79
C ASP A 104 -2.06 -13.18 4.29
N ASP A 105 -1.15 -12.63 3.51
CA ASP A 105 -1.13 -12.74 2.06
C ASP A 105 0.32 -12.91 1.57
N SER A 106 0.57 -13.96 0.78
CA SER A 106 1.90 -14.29 0.25
C SER A 106 2.47 -13.23 -0.70
N ASN A 107 1.64 -12.32 -1.19
CA ASN A 107 2.00 -11.23 -2.09
C ASN A 107 2.49 -9.99 -1.35
N VAL A 108 2.51 -9.98 -0.02
CA VAL A 108 2.97 -8.85 0.79
C VAL A 108 4.29 -9.18 1.47
N VAL A 109 5.25 -8.26 1.41
CA VAL A 109 6.57 -8.46 2.02
C VAL A 109 6.41 -8.54 3.55
N PRO A 110 6.95 -9.57 4.22
CA PRO A 110 6.82 -9.68 5.67
C PRO A 110 7.60 -8.57 6.38
N CYS A 111 7.00 -8.01 7.42
CA CYS A 111 7.62 -7.05 8.33
C CYS A 111 7.08 -7.23 9.74
N VAL A 112 7.86 -6.83 10.74
CA VAL A 112 7.41 -6.75 12.13
C VAL A 112 7.93 -5.45 12.73
N GLY A 113 7.10 -4.76 13.48
CA GLY A 113 7.42 -3.51 14.15
C GLY A 113 6.93 -3.46 15.58
N ASN A 114 7.37 -2.43 16.30
CA ASN A 114 6.81 -2.10 17.61
C ASN A 114 5.41 -1.47 17.45
N ASP A 115 4.70 -1.31 18.57
CA ASP A 115 3.38 -0.67 18.59
C ASP A 115 3.43 0.72 17.93
N ALA A 116 2.61 0.90 16.90
CA ALA A 116 2.60 2.10 16.09
C ALA A 116 1.77 3.25 16.70
N TYR A 117 0.82 2.94 17.58
CA TYR A 117 -0.23 3.87 18.00
C TYR A 117 -0.19 4.18 19.49
N TRP A 118 0.00 3.18 20.34
CA TRP A 118 -0.24 3.31 21.78
C TRP A 118 1.04 3.11 22.60
N PRO A 119 1.32 3.96 23.59
CA PRO A 119 2.49 3.80 24.48
C PRO A 119 2.21 2.86 25.67
N SER A 120 1.16 2.04 25.61
CA SER A 120 0.69 1.22 26.75
C SER A 120 1.25 -0.20 26.72
N PRO A 121 1.84 -0.71 27.82
CA PRO A 121 2.19 -2.12 27.94
C PRO A 121 0.96 -3.01 28.25
N PRO A 122 0.92 -4.27 27.76
CA PRO A 122 1.86 -4.83 26.79
C PRO A 122 1.68 -4.16 25.42
N GLY A 123 2.79 -3.77 24.80
CA GLY A 123 2.74 -3.19 23.46
C GLY A 123 2.37 -4.26 22.43
N GLU A 124 1.69 -3.85 21.37
CA GLU A 124 1.25 -4.75 20.33
C GLU A 124 2.22 -4.76 19.15
N LEU A 125 2.48 -5.94 18.56
CA LEU A 125 3.33 -6.02 17.37
C LEU A 125 2.60 -5.46 16.16
N ALA A 126 3.25 -4.54 15.45
CA ALA A 126 2.79 -4.07 14.15
C ALA A 126 3.15 -5.09 13.07
N LEU A 127 2.15 -5.53 12.30
CA LEU A 127 2.28 -6.51 11.23
C LEU A 127 2.03 -5.90 9.83
N PRO A 128 2.31 -6.62 8.73
CA PRO A 128 2.21 -6.09 7.37
C PRO A 128 0.83 -5.55 6.99
N LEU A 129 -0.22 -6.27 7.37
CA LEU A 129 -1.62 -5.95 7.08
C LEU A 129 -2.43 -6.13 8.37
N GLU A 130 -2.96 -5.04 8.85
CA GLU A 130 -3.72 -4.98 10.09
C GLU A 130 -5.12 -4.47 9.79
N VAL A 131 -6.13 -5.08 10.41
CA VAL A 131 -7.52 -4.64 10.28
C VAL A 131 -7.96 -4.04 11.60
N TYR A 132 -8.52 -2.84 11.54
CA TYR A 132 -9.07 -2.10 12.67
C TYR A 132 -10.55 -1.84 12.45
N GLU A 133 -11.32 -1.75 13.54
CA GLU A 133 -12.70 -1.30 13.50
C GLU A 133 -12.98 -0.20 14.52
N SER A 134 -13.75 0.80 14.10
CA SER A 134 -14.38 1.77 15.00
C SER A 134 -15.86 1.42 15.13
N SER A 135 -16.24 0.85 16.28
CA SER A 135 -17.64 0.52 16.58
C SER A 135 -18.57 1.76 16.55
N PRO A 136 -18.18 2.93 17.11
CA PRO A 136 -19.02 4.14 17.06
C PRO A 136 -19.29 4.66 15.64
N ASP A 137 -18.34 4.49 14.72
CA ASP A 137 -18.41 5.03 13.35
C ASP A 137 -18.85 3.99 12.31
N ALA A 138 -19.11 2.75 12.73
CA ALA A 138 -19.42 1.60 11.87
C ALA A 138 -18.43 1.42 10.71
N LEU A 139 -17.14 1.63 10.99
CA LEU A 139 -16.08 1.75 10.00
C LEU A 139 -14.99 0.69 10.20
N ALA A 140 -14.66 -0.04 9.14
CA ALA A 140 -13.48 -0.88 9.09
C ALA A 140 -12.33 -0.16 8.36
N LEU A 141 -11.12 -0.31 8.88
CA LEU A 141 -9.89 0.27 8.34
C LEU A 141 -8.90 -0.89 8.10
N VAL A 142 -8.23 -0.90 6.96
CA VAL A 142 -7.05 -1.75 6.75
C VAL A 142 -5.84 -0.84 6.72
N GLN A 143 -4.84 -1.15 7.54
CA GLN A 143 -3.53 -0.52 7.46
C GLN A 143 -2.55 -1.47 6.80
N GLN A 144 -1.77 -0.95 5.86
CA GLN A 144 -0.70 -1.67 5.20
C GLN A 144 0.65 -1.05 5.55
N ARG A 145 1.57 -1.83 6.10
CA ARG A 145 2.89 -1.38 6.57
C ARG A 145 4.02 -1.72 5.60
N SER A 146 3.85 -2.75 4.77
CA SER A 146 4.89 -3.23 3.86
C SER A 146 4.44 -3.25 2.40
N PRO A 147 5.39 -3.19 1.46
CA PRO A 147 5.07 -3.18 0.04
C PRO A 147 4.58 -4.55 -0.45
N ILE A 148 3.94 -4.51 -1.61
CA ILE A 148 3.49 -5.68 -2.35
C ILE A 148 4.67 -6.19 -3.19
N VAL A 149 4.82 -7.51 -3.28
CA VAL A 149 5.81 -8.18 -4.13
C VAL A 149 5.61 -7.73 -5.58
N LYS A 150 6.71 -7.37 -6.25
CA LYS A 150 6.67 -6.87 -7.63
C LYS A 150 5.91 -7.84 -8.53
N GLY A 151 5.00 -7.32 -9.34
CA GLY A 151 4.16 -8.10 -10.26
C GLY A 151 2.86 -8.64 -9.63
N MET A 152 2.74 -8.69 -8.30
CA MET A 152 1.61 -9.34 -7.62
C MET A 152 0.48 -8.38 -7.21
N MET A 153 0.47 -7.15 -7.74
CA MET A 153 -0.50 -6.11 -7.37
C MET A 153 -1.94 -6.52 -7.67
N VAL A 154 -2.19 -7.12 -8.83
CA VAL A 154 -3.53 -7.53 -9.24
C VAL A 154 -4.01 -8.71 -8.39
N GLU A 155 -3.14 -9.67 -8.10
CA GLU A 155 -3.40 -10.82 -7.23
C GLU A 155 -3.75 -10.36 -5.81
N PHE A 156 -2.95 -9.46 -5.25
CA PHE A 156 -3.23 -8.83 -3.96
C PHE A 156 -4.57 -8.09 -3.96
N ALA A 157 -4.84 -7.28 -4.99
CA ALA A 157 -6.10 -6.55 -5.11
C ALA A 157 -7.31 -7.49 -5.22
N ARG A 158 -7.17 -8.62 -5.93
CA ARG A 158 -8.19 -9.66 -6.07
C ARG A 158 -8.47 -10.34 -4.72
N ASN A 159 -7.42 -10.68 -3.99
CA ASN A 159 -7.50 -11.26 -2.65
C ASN A 159 -8.20 -10.32 -1.67
N LEU A 160 -7.83 -9.03 -1.65
CA LEU A 160 -8.45 -8.05 -0.78
C LEU A 160 -9.91 -7.78 -1.16
N ALA A 161 -10.25 -7.79 -2.45
CA ALA A 161 -11.62 -7.68 -2.93
C ALA A 161 -12.47 -8.92 -2.55
N ASN A 162 -11.89 -10.12 -2.60
CA ASN A 162 -12.53 -11.34 -2.09
C ASN A 162 -12.81 -11.22 -0.58
N PHE A 163 -11.82 -10.78 0.20
CA PHE A 163 -11.97 -10.55 1.63
C PHE A 163 -13.09 -9.54 1.94
N ALA A 164 -13.10 -8.38 1.27
CA ALA A 164 -14.12 -7.37 1.51
C ALA A 164 -15.54 -7.88 1.18
N ALA A 165 -15.69 -8.59 0.05
CA ALA A 165 -16.98 -9.15 -0.36
C ALA A 165 -17.46 -10.27 0.58
N ALA A 166 -16.55 -11.15 1.01
CA ALA A 166 -16.87 -12.25 1.94
C ALA A 166 -17.30 -11.73 3.32
N ASN A 167 -16.78 -10.58 3.74
CA ASN A 167 -17.10 -9.95 5.02
C ASN A 167 -18.22 -8.90 4.93
N GLY A 168 -19.05 -8.95 3.88
CA GLY A 168 -20.28 -8.15 3.77
C GLY A 168 -20.08 -6.65 3.59
N LYS A 169 -18.86 -6.20 3.26
CA LYS A 169 -18.60 -4.78 2.99
C LYS A 169 -19.37 -4.36 1.73
N LYS A 170 -19.91 -3.15 1.72
CA LYS A 170 -20.74 -2.60 0.63
C LYS A 170 -20.06 -1.42 -0.06
N HIS A 171 -19.33 -0.61 0.71
CA HIS A 171 -18.59 0.54 0.22
C HIS A 171 -17.12 0.44 0.62
N VAL A 172 -16.23 0.60 -0.36
CA VAL A 172 -14.78 0.64 -0.15
C VAL A 172 -14.26 2.01 -0.53
N VAL A 173 -13.48 2.63 0.34
CA VAL A 173 -12.77 3.89 0.09
C VAL A 173 -11.28 3.60 0.01
N VAL A 174 -10.67 3.86 -1.15
CA VAL A 174 -9.24 3.65 -1.38
C VAL A 174 -8.51 4.98 -1.31
N LEU A 175 -7.48 5.09 -0.48
CA LEU A 175 -6.69 6.31 -0.31
C LEU A 175 -5.38 6.18 -1.05
N SER A 176 -5.07 7.10 -1.95
CA SER A 176 -3.82 7.09 -2.71
C SER A 176 -3.34 8.49 -2.97
N SER A 177 -2.10 8.60 -3.40
CA SER A 177 -1.49 9.83 -3.92
C SER A 177 -1.09 9.67 -5.38
N LEU A 178 -0.87 10.81 -6.03
CA LEU A 178 -0.49 10.98 -7.42
C LEU A 178 0.78 11.85 -7.49
N GLU A 179 1.59 11.68 -8.51
CA GLU A 179 2.81 12.47 -8.70
C GLU A 179 2.50 13.92 -9.08
N PHE A 180 2.96 14.87 -8.26
CA PHE A 180 2.75 16.30 -8.49
C PHE A 180 3.26 16.79 -9.86
N GLY A 181 4.34 16.20 -10.38
CA GLY A 181 4.90 16.55 -11.69
C GLY A 181 3.94 16.31 -12.87
N ARG A 182 2.94 15.43 -12.69
CA ARG A 182 1.91 15.15 -13.70
C ARG A 182 0.68 16.03 -13.55
N TRP A 183 0.68 16.95 -12.60
CA TRP A 183 -0.45 17.82 -12.35
C TRP A 183 -0.51 18.95 -13.38
N GLN A 184 -1.38 18.78 -14.38
CA GLN A 184 -1.45 19.68 -15.54
C GLN A 184 -2.15 21.02 -15.26
N SER A 185 -3.02 21.09 -14.26
CA SER A 185 -3.77 22.32 -13.94
C SER A 185 -3.90 22.53 -12.43
N ILE A 186 -3.02 23.37 -11.88
CA ILE A 186 -3.17 23.88 -10.52
C ILE A 186 -4.18 25.01 -10.56
N ASP A 187 -5.40 24.68 -10.16
CA ASP A 187 -6.39 25.70 -9.88
C ASP A 187 -6.16 26.24 -8.46
N MET A 188 -5.40 27.34 -8.37
CA MET A 188 -5.12 28.02 -7.10
C MET A 188 -6.36 28.68 -6.46
N SER A 189 -7.51 28.67 -7.13
CA SER A 189 -8.77 29.20 -6.59
C SER A 189 -9.57 28.17 -5.77
N SER A 190 -9.32 26.87 -5.96
CA SER A 190 -9.95 25.81 -5.18
C SER A 190 -9.11 25.45 -3.94
N GLY A 191 -9.67 25.68 -2.75
CA GLY A 191 -9.00 25.38 -1.48
C GLY A 191 -8.83 23.89 -1.17
N SER A 192 -9.45 22.98 -1.94
CA SER A 192 -9.23 21.55 -1.80
C SER A 192 -8.74 20.93 -3.10
N GLN A 193 -7.65 20.19 -3.00
CA GLN A 193 -6.90 19.59 -4.11
C GLN A 193 -7.15 18.09 -4.21
N ILE A 194 -8.27 17.63 -3.65
CA ILE A 194 -8.65 16.22 -3.63
C ILE A 194 -9.31 15.86 -4.95
N HIS A 195 -8.74 14.85 -5.59
CA HIS A 195 -9.30 14.19 -6.75
C HIS A 195 -10.02 12.92 -6.33
N TYR A 196 -11.02 12.50 -7.10
CA TYR A 196 -11.74 11.27 -6.83
C TYR A 196 -12.01 10.47 -8.10
N LEU A 197 -12.14 9.16 -7.91
CA LEU A 197 -12.65 8.23 -8.91
C LEU A 197 -13.68 7.32 -8.23
N SER A 198 -14.91 7.28 -8.72
CA SER A 198 -15.97 6.47 -8.12
C SER A 198 -16.62 5.55 -9.13
N ARG A 199 -17.06 4.39 -8.67
CA ARG A 199 -17.86 3.48 -9.50
C ARG A 199 -19.32 3.93 -9.67
N SER A 200 -19.80 4.89 -8.88
CA SER A 200 -21.23 5.26 -8.85
C SER A 200 -21.83 5.52 -10.24
N LYS A 201 -21.06 6.10 -11.17
CA LYS A 201 -21.40 6.19 -12.60
C LYS A 201 -20.29 5.59 -13.47
N LEU A 202 -20.65 5.17 -14.69
CA LEU A 202 -19.72 4.55 -15.64
C LEU A 202 -18.54 5.45 -16.02
N ASP A 203 -18.74 6.75 -15.98
CA ASP A 203 -17.73 7.76 -16.29
C ASP A 203 -16.81 8.07 -15.10
N GLY A 204 -16.99 7.44 -13.93
CA GLY A 204 -16.16 7.70 -12.77
C GLY A 204 -16.71 8.76 -11.81
N THR A 205 -17.85 9.40 -12.13
CA THR A 205 -18.42 10.50 -11.33
C THR A 205 -19.29 10.02 -10.16
N ASP A 206 -19.41 10.88 -9.15
CA ASP A 206 -20.22 10.66 -7.96
C ASP A 206 -20.78 11.99 -7.43
N ASP A 207 -22.11 12.11 -7.42
CA ASP A 207 -22.80 13.32 -6.97
C ASP A 207 -22.48 13.66 -5.50
N HIS A 208 -22.16 12.65 -4.68
CA HIS A 208 -21.76 12.88 -3.30
C HIS A 208 -20.38 13.52 -3.21
N CYS A 209 -19.42 13.03 -4.00
CA CYS A 209 -18.07 13.60 -4.05
C CYS A 209 -18.08 15.03 -4.63
N GLU A 210 -18.88 15.28 -5.66
CA GLU A 210 -19.00 16.61 -6.26
C GLU A 210 -19.62 17.63 -5.29
N LYS A 211 -20.61 17.22 -4.47
CA LYS A 211 -21.17 18.07 -3.41
C LYS A 211 -20.14 18.45 -2.34
N GLN A 212 -19.13 17.61 -2.10
CA GLN A 212 -18.02 17.93 -1.19
C GLN A 212 -16.95 18.84 -1.84
N GLY A 213 -17.09 19.15 -3.13
CA GLY A 213 -16.13 19.94 -3.89
C GLY A 213 -14.92 19.16 -4.40
N TRP A 214 -14.97 17.82 -4.39
CA TRP A 214 -13.91 16.99 -4.94
C TRP A 214 -13.90 17.04 -6.46
N LYS A 215 -12.70 17.03 -7.05
CA LYS A 215 -12.53 17.06 -8.50
C LYS A 215 -12.49 15.64 -9.04
N ARG A 216 -13.24 15.32 -10.09
CA ARG A 216 -13.11 14.03 -10.77
C ARG A 216 -11.67 13.89 -11.31
N LEU A 217 -11.12 12.67 -11.28
CA LEU A 217 -9.88 12.35 -11.99
C LEU A 217 -10.10 12.52 -13.51
N PRO A 218 -9.49 13.53 -14.16
CA PRO A 218 -9.83 13.88 -15.55
C PRO A 218 -9.39 12.82 -16.56
N GLU A 219 -8.30 12.11 -16.30
CA GLU A 219 -7.71 11.12 -17.19
C GLU A 219 -8.34 9.73 -17.06
N TYR A 220 -9.34 9.57 -16.18
CA TYR A 220 -10.07 8.30 -16.12
C TYR A 220 -10.94 8.11 -17.36
N ASN A 221 -10.59 7.12 -18.17
CA ASN A 221 -11.39 6.67 -19.30
C ASN A 221 -11.46 5.14 -19.34
N PRO A 222 -12.63 4.53 -19.05
CA PRO A 222 -12.79 3.07 -19.04
C PRO A 222 -12.62 2.43 -20.43
N THR A 223 -12.60 3.22 -21.50
CA THR A 223 -12.41 2.72 -22.86
C THR A 223 -10.94 2.59 -23.28
N GLN A 224 -10.02 3.19 -22.52
CA GLN A 224 -8.57 3.10 -22.75
C GLN A 224 -8.07 1.66 -22.58
N ARG A 225 -6.98 1.34 -23.29
CA ARG A 225 -6.39 0.00 -23.34
C ARG A 225 -6.06 -0.55 -21.96
N MET A 226 -5.35 0.21 -21.13
CA MET A 226 -4.90 -0.26 -19.81
C MET A 226 -6.05 -0.44 -18.82
N TRP A 227 -7.02 0.47 -18.78
CA TRP A 227 -8.20 0.31 -17.94
C TRP A 227 -9.02 -0.93 -18.32
N LYS A 228 -9.19 -1.20 -19.63
CA LYS A 228 -9.83 -2.43 -20.10
C LYS A 228 -9.06 -3.68 -19.70
N HIS A 229 -7.75 -3.69 -19.94
CA HIS A 229 -6.90 -4.81 -19.58
C HIS A 229 -6.98 -5.11 -18.07
N LEU A 230 -6.95 -4.06 -17.24
CA LEU A 230 -7.06 -4.18 -15.79
C LEU A 230 -8.44 -4.69 -15.34
N ASP A 231 -9.52 -4.20 -15.95
CA ASP A 231 -10.88 -4.70 -15.74
C ASP A 231 -11.03 -6.18 -16.15
N ASP A 232 -10.34 -6.61 -17.20
CA ASP A 232 -10.37 -8.00 -17.67
C ASP A 232 -9.57 -8.92 -16.75
N LEU A 233 -8.38 -8.50 -16.30
CA LEU A 233 -7.59 -9.21 -15.28
C LEU A 233 -8.32 -9.31 -13.93
N ALA A 234 -9.07 -8.28 -13.56
CA ALA A 234 -9.87 -8.27 -12.33
C ALA A 234 -11.01 -9.30 -12.37
N LYS A 235 -11.58 -9.58 -13.54
CA LYS A 235 -12.64 -10.58 -13.74
C LYS A 235 -12.11 -12.00 -13.93
N ASN A 236 -11.01 -12.16 -14.64
CA ASN A 236 -10.47 -13.45 -15.05
C ASN A 236 -9.33 -13.89 -14.10
N ALA A 237 -9.60 -14.86 -13.24
CA ALA A 237 -8.62 -15.38 -12.28
C ALA A 237 -7.54 -16.32 -12.90
N ALA A 238 -7.64 -16.63 -14.20
CA ALA A 238 -6.97 -17.80 -14.80
C ALA A 238 -6.12 -17.49 -16.05
N SER A 239 -5.97 -16.23 -16.46
CA SER A 239 -5.07 -15.93 -17.58
C SER A 239 -3.65 -15.73 -17.05
N GLU A 240 -2.69 -16.38 -17.71
CA GLU A 240 -1.28 -16.04 -17.59
C GLU A 240 -1.16 -14.52 -17.68
N VAL A 241 -0.54 -13.91 -16.66
CA VAL A 241 -0.23 -12.49 -16.68
C VAL A 241 0.78 -12.33 -17.80
N GLU A 242 0.33 -11.98 -19.00
CA GLU A 242 1.20 -11.35 -19.98
C GLU A 242 1.62 -10.04 -19.29
N GLU A 243 2.79 -10.07 -18.64
CA GLU A 243 3.41 -8.87 -18.08
C GLU A 243 3.50 -7.89 -19.24
N LEU A 244 2.63 -6.88 -19.25
CA LEU A 244 2.82 -5.75 -20.14
C LEU A 244 4.17 -5.14 -19.73
N PRO A 245 5.16 -5.13 -20.62
CA PRO A 245 6.48 -4.66 -20.26
C PRO A 245 6.33 -3.22 -19.78
N PHE A 246 6.71 -2.99 -18.51
CA PHE A 246 6.67 -1.69 -17.85
C PHE A 246 7.44 -0.61 -18.64
N GLU A 247 8.30 -1.05 -19.57
CA GLU A 247 9.11 -0.23 -20.48
C GLU A 247 8.33 0.33 -21.69
N GLU A 248 7.08 -0.08 -21.93
CA GLU A 248 6.20 0.46 -23.00
C GLU A 248 5.02 1.31 -22.46
N LEU A 249 5.01 1.67 -21.17
CA LEU A 249 3.95 2.52 -20.61
C LEU A 249 4.05 3.94 -21.16
N GLY A 250 3.02 4.36 -21.90
CA GLY A 250 2.89 5.75 -22.32
C GLY A 250 2.43 6.64 -21.16
N ASP A 251 2.52 7.97 -21.33
CA ASP A 251 2.03 8.91 -20.32
C ASP A 251 0.53 8.76 -20.03
N GLU A 252 -0.25 8.27 -21.00
CA GLU A 252 -1.68 7.99 -20.84
C GLU A 252 -1.97 6.80 -19.91
N ASP A 253 -0.99 5.91 -19.71
CA ASP A 253 -1.16 4.67 -18.94
C ASP A 253 -0.78 4.81 -17.46
N TYR A 254 -0.14 5.93 -17.10
CA TYR A 254 0.35 6.19 -15.74
C TYR A 254 -0.70 5.92 -14.67
N TYR A 255 -1.89 6.54 -14.79
CA TYR A 255 -2.93 6.43 -13.78
C TYR A 255 -3.48 5.01 -13.61
N ALA A 256 -3.54 4.25 -14.71
CA ALA A 256 -3.99 2.85 -14.70
C ALA A 256 -2.92 1.88 -14.17
N SER A 257 -1.64 2.27 -14.20
CA SER A 257 -0.53 1.47 -13.65
C SER A 257 -0.38 1.58 -12.12
N LEU A 258 -1.02 2.58 -11.50
CA LEU A 258 -0.89 2.82 -10.06
C LEU A 258 -1.68 1.78 -9.24
N PRO A 259 -1.21 1.42 -8.03
CA PRO A 259 -1.87 0.41 -7.18
C PRO A 259 -3.36 0.64 -6.89
N TYR A 260 -3.79 1.90 -6.74
CA TYR A 260 -5.20 2.21 -6.51
C TYR A 260 -6.10 1.77 -7.67
N ALA A 261 -5.60 1.79 -8.92
CA ALA A 261 -6.37 1.41 -10.09
C ALA A 261 -6.66 -0.09 -10.11
N ALA A 262 -5.69 -0.92 -9.67
CA ALA A 262 -5.86 -2.36 -9.55
C ALA A 262 -6.88 -2.70 -8.46
N LEU A 263 -6.78 -2.04 -7.31
CA LEU A 263 -7.77 -2.13 -6.22
C LEU A 263 -9.16 -1.72 -6.71
N PHE A 264 -9.28 -0.56 -7.36
CA PHE A 264 -10.52 -0.06 -7.92
C PHE A 264 -11.19 -1.09 -8.85
N SER A 265 -10.43 -1.63 -9.79
CA SER A 265 -10.93 -2.59 -10.79
C SER A 265 -11.34 -3.92 -10.15
N CYS A 266 -10.58 -4.42 -9.17
CA CYS A 266 -10.90 -5.65 -8.44
C CYS A 266 -12.14 -5.51 -7.54
N PHE A 267 -12.25 -4.43 -6.76
CA PHE A 267 -13.46 -4.16 -5.97
C PHE A 267 -14.68 -3.95 -6.87
N LYS A 268 -14.50 -3.27 -8.00
CA LYS A 268 -15.53 -3.13 -9.04
C LYS A 268 -15.95 -4.49 -9.62
N ALA A 269 -15.02 -5.39 -9.93
CA ALA A 269 -15.35 -6.73 -10.42
C ALA A 269 -16.19 -7.54 -9.41
N LYS A 270 -16.02 -7.30 -8.11
CA LYS A 270 -16.81 -7.93 -7.03
C LYS A 270 -18.16 -7.29 -6.73
N GLY A 271 -18.60 -6.31 -7.53
CA GLY A 271 -19.90 -5.68 -7.31
C GLY A 271 -19.93 -4.65 -6.16
N LEU A 272 -18.79 -4.33 -5.56
CA LEU A 272 -18.70 -3.37 -4.46
C LEU A 272 -18.77 -1.93 -4.97
N LYS A 273 -19.38 -1.03 -4.17
CA LYS A 273 -19.23 0.41 -4.37
C LYS A 273 -17.79 0.76 -4.01
N VAL A 274 -17.06 1.42 -4.90
CA VAL A 274 -15.68 1.83 -4.64
C VAL A 274 -15.49 3.31 -4.97
N THR A 275 -14.81 4.02 -4.08
CA THR A 275 -14.44 5.43 -4.23
C THR A 275 -12.97 5.59 -3.90
N CYS A 276 -12.16 6.02 -4.86
CA CYS A 276 -10.77 6.38 -4.63
C CYS A 276 -10.71 7.87 -4.30
N LEU A 277 -10.04 8.24 -3.21
CA LEU A 277 -9.68 9.61 -2.89
C LEU A 277 -8.17 9.77 -3.13
N LEU A 278 -7.83 10.78 -3.92
CA LEU A 278 -6.52 10.97 -4.51
C LEU A 278 -6.02 12.38 -4.20
N CYS A 279 -4.76 12.53 -3.82
CA CYS A 279 -4.11 13.84 -3.70
C CYS A 279 -2.79 13.85 -4.48
N TYR A 280 -2.43 14.99 -5.06
CA TYR A 280 -1.11 15.15 -5.66
C TYR A 280 -0.09 15.47 -4.58
N CYS A 281 1.07 14.82 -4.60
CA CYS A 281 2.15 15.12 -3.69
C CYS A 281 3.53 14.93 -4.34
N SER A 282 4.55 15.47 -3.67
CA SER A 282 5.95 15.32 -4.08
C SER A 282 6.67 14.36 -3.11
N GLU A 283 7.84 13.87 -3.49
CA GLU A 283 8.67 13.15 -2.53
C GLU A 283 9.11 14.05 -1.36
N GLY A 284 9.21 13.47 -0.17
CA GLY A 284 9.63 14.17 1.04
C GLY A 284 8.63 14.03 2.18
N ASP A 285 8.47 15.12 2.94
CA ASP A 285 7.56 15.16 4.08
C ASP A 285 6.11 15.40 3.62
N ASN A 286 5.34 14.32 3.62
CA ASN A 286 3.95 14.29 3.17
C ASN A 286 2.97 14.27 4.35
N ILE A 287 3.41 14.63 5.56
CA ILE A 287 2.53 14.75 6.72
C ILE A 287 1.36 15.69 6.42
N PRO A 288 1.54 16.91 5.89
CA PRO A 288 0.41 17.82 5.62
C PRO A 288 -0.62 17.23 4.64
N ASP A 289 -0.14 16.54 3.60
CA ASP A 289 -1.01 15.91 2.60
C ASP A 289 -1.84 14.77 3.21
N ALA A 290 -1.27 14.04 4.18
CA ALA A 290 -1.98 13.00 4.91
C ALA A 290 -3.14 13.58 5.74
N PHE A 291 -2.94 14.74 6.38
CA PHE A 291 -4.01 15.45 7.08
C PHE A 291 -5.12 15.88 6.12
N HIS A 292 -4.77 16.45 4.96
CA HIS A 292 -5.77 16.83 3.94
C HIS A 292 -6.57 15.63 3.41
N LEU A 293 -5.90 14.50 3.19
CA LEU A 293 -6.54 13.28 2.71
C LEU A 293 -7.43 12.66 3.80
N ALA A 294 -7.01 12.68 5.06
CA ALA A 294 -7.83 12.25 6.20
C ALA A 294 -9.07 13.14 6.38
N ASP A 295 -8.93 14.46 6.24
CA ASP A 295 -10.06 15.41 6.21
C ASP A 295 -11.06 15.10 5.09
N ALA A 296 -10.55 14.73 3.91
CA ALA A 296 -11.38 14.34 2.79
C ALA A 296 -12.20 13.08 3.08
N VAL A 297 -11.59 12.08 3.74
CA VAL A 297 -12.29 10.87 4.20
C VAL A 297 -13.36 11.23 5.20
N SER A 298 -13.02 12.04 6.20
CA SER A 298 -13.94 12.47 7.25
C SER A 298 -15.18 13.16 6.67
N LYS A 299 -14.98 14.13 5.75
CA LYS A 299 -16.07 14.82 5.05
C LYS A 299 -16.88 13.89 4.16
N THR A 300 -16.23 12.96 3.45
CA THR A 300 -16.90 12.02 2.54
C THR A 300 -17.77 11.03 3.30
N LEU A 301 -17.32 10.57 4.47
CA LEU A 301 -18.03 9.57 5.27
C LEU A 301 -18.87 10.18 6.40
N GLY A 302 -18.83 11.50 6.59
CA GLY A 302 -19.54 12.19 7.67
C GLY A 302 -18.98 11.87 9.06
N LEU A 303 -17.71 11.50 9.15
CA LEU A 303 -17.05 11.15 10.41
C LEU A 303 -16.85 12.40 11.27
N ARG A 304 -16.82 12.19 12.58
CA ARG A 304 -16.46 13.23 13.55
C ARG A 304 -15.33 12.69 14.41
N PRO A 305 -14.05 12.96 14.07
CA PRO A 305 -12.94 12.47 14.86
C PRO A 305 -13.11 12.93 16.31
N ASN A 306 -13.11 11.98 17.24
CA ASN A 306 -13.31 12.22 18.65
C ASN A 306 -12.07 12.92 19.20
N SER A 307 -12.13 14.24 19.37
CA SER A 307 -11.19 14.91 20.27
C SER A 307 -11.93 15.66 21.36
N SER A 308 -11.56 15.37 22.60
CA SER A 308 -11.87 16.16 23.79
C SER A 308 -11.28 17.59 23.72
N GLN A 309 -10.68 17.97 22.58
CA GLN A 309 -10.07 19.27 22.30
C GLN A 309 -10.36 19.74 20.85
N GLY A 310 -11.60 19.65 20.39
CA GLY A 310 -12.08 20.43 19.24
C GLY A 310 -11.63 19.96 17.84
N GLY A 311 -11.96 18.72 17.46
CA GLY A 311 -11.93 18.28 16.05
C GLY A 311 -10.55 18.10 15.41
N SER A 312 -9.49 18.08 16.20
CA SER A 312 -8.11 17.83 15.73
C SER A 312 -7.80 16.34 15.56
N TRP A 313 -7.10 16.00 14.48
CA TRP A 313 -6.53 14.66 14.27
C TRP A 313 -5.49 14.34 15.34
N THR A 314 -5.49 13.10 15.81
CA THR A 314 -4.47 12.54 16.69
C THR A 314 -3.34 11.94 15.85
N VAL A 315 -2.13 12.45 16.06
CA VAL A 315 -0.92 11.91 15.43
C VAL A 315 -0.49 10.63 16.13
N PRO A 316 -0.25 9.52 15.40
CA PRO A 316 0.22 8.25 15.99
C PRO A 316 1.55 8.39 16.73
N LEU A 317 1.77 7.51 17.72
CA LEU A 317 3.02 7.51 18.49
C LEU A 317 4.26 7.29 17.60
N SER A 318 4.17 6.39 16.62
CA SER A 318 5.25 6.07 15.67
C SER A 318 5.76 7.27 14.89
N TRP A 319 4.95 8.32 14.72
CA TRP A 319 5.36 9.50 13.96
C TRP A 319 6.43 10.32 14.68
N LYS A 320 6.58 10.15 16.01
CA LYS A 320 7.64 10.82 16.78
C LYS A 320 9.06 10.42 16.36
N SER A 321 9.21 9.27 15.71
CA SER A 321 10.51 8.74 15.27
C SER A 321 10.73 8.82 13.75
N VAL A 322 9.86 9.51 13.00
CA VAL A 322 9.95 9.59 11.53
C VAL A 322 11.25 10.25 11.06
N TYR A 323 11.77 11.22 11.83
CA TYR A 323 13.05 11.87 11.53
C TYR A 323 14.26 11.17 12.21
N GLY A 324 14.06 9.98 12.74
CA GLY A 324 15.08 9.24 13.47
C GLY A 324 15.30 9.74 14.91
N PRO A 325 16.31 9.19 15.61
CA PRO A 325 16.70 9.70 16.93
C PRO A 325 17.22 11.14 16.82
N PRO A 326 17.15 11.92 17.91
CA PRO A 326 17.80 13.24 17.93
C PRO A 326 19.27 13.07 17.54
N PRO A 327 19.84 14.04 16.80
CA PRO A 327 21.21 13.92 16.34
C PRO A 327 22.14 13.85 17.56
N ASP A 328 23.22 13.07 17.42
CA ASP A 328 24.21 12.96 18.48
C ASP A 328 24.85 14.33 18.69
N MET A 329 24.57 14.93 19.84
CA MET A 329 25.08 16.27 20.19
C MET A 329 26.60 16.31 20.29
N SER A 330 27.29 15.17 20.36
CA SER A 330 28.76 15.12 20.28
C SER A 330 29.32 15.38 18.88
N LEU A 331 28.47 15.42 17.86
CA LEU A 331 28.83 15.76 16.48
C LEU A 331 28.79 17.27 16.19
N PHE A 332 28.35 18.11 17.15
CA PHE A 332 28.25 19.57 17.04
C PHE A 332 29.14 20.30 18.06
#